data_AF-A0A0M8V7Z5-F1
#
_entry.id   AF-A0A0M8V7Z5-F1
#
_cell.length_a   1.000
_cell.length_b   1.000
_cell.length_c   1.000
_cell.angle_alpha   90.00
_cell.angle_beta   90.00
_cell.angle_gamma   90.00
#
_symmetry.space_group_name_H-M   'P 1'
#
loop_
_entity.id
_entity.type
_entity.pdbx_description
1 polymer ?
#
loop_
_entity_poly.entity_id
_entity_poly.type
_entity_poly.pdbx_seq_one_letter_code
_entity_poly.pdbx_strand_id
1 'polypeptide(L)'
;MVFLFQRVTRRPRRGPASALLRRGSSLAAVPALVALAAVPAAASSAVPPPVRPEDRGGDHLTVVVRRAGDGKDGTYELFCHPDGGSHPDPAGTCRALDGQTQWGRDTFAPVPPDSVCTMIYGGPATAHVTGTWAGRPVDADYDRSNGCEIGRWDRMVPLLPGLGSA
;
A
#
# COMPACT_ATOMS: atom_id res chain seq x y z
N MET A 1 -43.77 -11.78 19.39
CA MET A 1 -42.93 -11.11 18.38
C MET A 1 -42.12 -12.20 17.68
N VAL A 2 -42.62 -12.65 16.53
CA VAL A 2 -42.20 -13.89 15.86
C VAL A 2 -41.00 -13.58 14.95
N PHE A 3 -39.86 -14.22 15.19
CA PHE A 3 -38.67 -14.15 14.34
C PHE A 3 -38.92 -14.91 13.03
N LEU A 4 -39.15 -14.18 11.93
CA LEU A 4 -39.18 -14.73 10.58
C LEU A 4 -37.75 -15.05 10.12
N PHE A 5 -37.33 -16.31 10.24
CA PHE A 5 -36.14 -16.84 9.58
C PHE A 5 -36.34 -16.86 8.06
N GLN A 6 -35.83 -15.85 7.35
CA GLN A 6 -35.75 -15.92 5.89
C GLN A 6 -34.60 -16.86 5.47
N ARG A 7 -34.96 -18.09 5.09
CA ARG A 7 -34.05 -19.04 4.43
C ARG A 7 -33.76 -18.54 3.00
N VAL A 8 -32.59 -17.95 2.80
CA VAL A 8 -32.06 -17.63 1.46
C VAL A 8 -31.63 -18.95 0.79
N THR A 9 -32.51 -19.51 -0.05
CA THR A 9 -32.20 -20.69 -0.87
C THR A 9 -31.33 -20.26 -2.06
N ARG A 10 -30.03 -20.56 -2.03
CA ARG A 10 -29.12 -20.39 -3.17
C ARG A 10 -29.55 -21.28 -4.33
N ARG A 11 -29.88 -20.70 -5.49
CA ARG A 11 -30.11 -21.45 -6.74
C ARG A 11 -28.76 -21.89 -7.35
N PRO A 12 -28.59 -23.17 -7.74
CA PRO A 12 -27.40 -23.61 -8.46
C PRO A 12 -27.45 -23.15 -9.92
N ARG A 13 -26.38 -22.50 -10.40
CA ARG A 13 -26.16 -22.21 -11.83
C ARG A 13 -25.56 -23.44 -12.51
N ARG A 14 -26.28 -24.02 -13.47
CA ARG A 14 -25.81 -25.10 -14.36
C ARG A 14 -24.98 -24.49 -15.49
N GLY A 15 -23.71 -24.87 -15.61
CA GLY A 15 -22.85 -24.54 -16.75
C GLY A 15 -23.04 -25.53 -17.91
N PRO A 16 -22.79 -25.14 -19.16
CA PRO A 16 -22.85 -26.05 -20.30
C PRO A 16 -21.57 -26.90 -20.40
N ALA A 17 -21.78 -28.21 -20.53
CA ALA A 17 -20.77 -29.19 -20.89
C ALA A 17 -20.58 -29.17 -22.42
N SER A 18 -19.35 -28.93 -22.89
CA SER A 18 -19.00 -29.04 -24.31
C SER A 18 -17.99 -30.16 -24.52
N ALA A 19 -18.35 -31.00 -25.48
CA ALA A 19 -17.84 -32.32 -25.79
C ALA A 19 -16.35 -32.39 -26.14
N LEU A 20 -15.77 -33.53 -25.73
CA LEU A 20 -14.52 -34.10 -26.19
C LEU A 20 -14.56 -34.41 -27.70
N LEU A 21 -13.45 -34.18 -28.39
CA LEU A 21 -13.13 -34.88 -29.65
C LEU A 21 -11.74 -35.53 -29.53
N ARG A 22 -11.76 -36.87 -29.50
CA ARG A 22 -10.62 -37.77 -29.68
C ARG A 22 -10.42 -38.05 -31.17
N ARG A 23 -9.18 -37.95 -31.66
CA ARG A 23 -8.59 -38.60 -32.86
C ARG A 23 -7.07 -38.38 -32.72
N GLY A 24 -6.14 -39.31 -32.87
CA GLY A 24 -6.11 -40.70 -33.30
C GLY A 24 -4.71 -40.94 -33.90
N SER A 25 -3.98 -41.91 -33.34
CA SER A 25 -2.88 -42.73 -33.88
C SER A 25 -1.79 -42.15 -34.81
N SER A 26 -0.51 -42.40 -34.50
CA SER A 26 0.32 -43.45 -35.18
C SER A 26 1.81 -43.41 -34.77
N LEU A 27 2.43 -44.59 -34.79
CA LEU A 27 3.83 -44.89 -34.46
C LEU A 27 4.82 -44.42 -35.55
N ALA A 28 6.04 -44.04 -35.14
CA ALA A 28 7.29 -44.46 -35.78
C ALA A 28 8.51 -44.01 -34.95
N ALA A 29 9.33 -44.96 -34.53
CA ALA A 29 10.62 -44.74 -33.87
C ALA A 29 11.73 -44.56 -34.92
N VAL A 30 12.61 -43.58 -34.72
CA VAL A 30 13.93 -43.51 -35.38
C VAL A 30 14.94 -42.96 -34.35
N PRO A 31 15.96 -43.71 -33.91
CA PRO A 31 17.01 -43.16 -33.07
C PRO A 31 18.10 -42.57 -33.98
N ALA A 32 18.18 -41.25 -34.04
CA ALA A 32 19.34 -40.56 -34.61
C ALA A 32 20.27 -40.16 -33.47
N LEU A 33 21.41 -40.85 -33.35
CA LEU A 33 22.53 -40.47 -32.48
C LEU A 33 23.10 -39.14 -32.95
N VAL A 34 22.74 -38.05 -32.25
CA VAL A 34 23.40 -36.75 -32.40
C VAL A 34 24.47 -36.65 -31.32
N ALA A 35 25.73 -36.57 -31.74
CA ALA A 35 26.85 -36.31 -30.84
C ALA A 35 26.67 -34.95 -30.17
N LEU A 36 26.38 -34.97 -28.87
CA LEU A 36 26.22 -33.78 -28.05
C LEU A 36 27.61 -33.22 -27.74
N ALA A 37 28.05 -32.21 -28.50
CA ALA A 37 29.20 -31.41 -28.12
C ALA A 37 28.87 -30.69 -26.81
N ALA A 38 29.47 -31.13 -25.71
CA ALA A 38 29.35 -30.50 -24.41
C ALA A 38 30.01 -29.11 -24.46
N VAL A 39 29.21 -28.08 -24.70
CA VAL A 39 29.63 -26.69 -24.51
C VAL A 39 29.65 -26.45 -22.99
N PRO A 40 30.78 -26.08 -22.37
CA PRO A 40 30.78 -25.75 -20.96
C PRO A 40 29.92 -24.48 -20.79
N ALA A 41 28.73 -24.64 -20.20
CA ALA A 41 27.93 -23.53 -19.74
C ALA A 41 28.70 -22.89 -18.58
N ALA A 42 29.47 -21.84 -18.88
CA ALA A 42 30.01 -20.97 -17.86
C ALA A 42 28.82 -20.36 -17.12
N ALA A 43 28.55 -20.85 -15.92
CA ALA A 43 27.62 -20.25 -14.99
C ALA A 43 28.21 -18.89 -14.59
N SER A 44 27.87 -17.84 -15.33
CA SER A 44 28.05 -16.47 -14.85
C SER A 44 27.16 -16.34 -13.62
N SER A 45 27.76 -16.47 -12.45
CA SER A 45 27.20 -15.98 -11.20
C SER A 45 26.93 -14.49 -11.40
N ALA A 46 25.69 -14.15 -11.75
CA ALA A 46 25.23 -12.79 -11.81
C ALA A 46 25.38 -12.21 -10.40
N VAL A 47 26.42 -11.42 -10.21
CA VAL A 47 26.60 -10.66 -8.98
C VAL A 47 25.42 -9.68 -8.93
N PRO A 48 24.58 -9.69 -7.87
CA PRO A 48 23.53 -8.69 -7.76
C PRO A 48 24.16 -7.29 -7.80
N PRO A 49 23.54 -6.33 -8.50
CA PRO A 49 24.07 -4.98 -8.56
C PRO A 49 24.30 -4.44 -7.14
N PRO A 50 25.35 -3.64 -6.91
CA PRO A 50 25.57 -3.04 -5.61
C PRO A 50 24.36 -2.18 -5.26
N VAL A 51 23.71 -2.49 -4.13
CA VAL A 51 22.65 -1.66 -3.57
C VAL A 51 23.16 -0.23 -3.46
N ARG A 52 22.45 0.71 -4.07
CA ARG A 52 22.80 2.13 -3.98
C ARG A 52 22.37 2.66 -2.60
N PRO A 53 22.94 3.78 -2.10
CA PRO A 53 22.47 4.39 -0.84
C PRO A 53 20.98 4.69 -0.86
N GLU A 54 20.47 5.09 -2.02
CA GLU A 54 19.05 5.25 -2.36
C GLU A 54 18.24 3.95 -2.34
N ASP A 55 18.86 2.78 -2.51
CA ASP A 55 18.23 1.46 -2.30
C ASP A 55 18.34 0.95 -0.85
N ARG A 56 19.16 1.61 -0.01
CA ARG A 56 19.36 1.28 1.41
C ARG A 56 18.49 2.11 2.35
N GLY A 57 17.93 3.22 1.86
CA GLY A 57 16.99 4.02 2.63
C GLY A 57 15.62 3.34 2.58
N GLY A 58 15.27 2.59 3.62
CA GLY A 58 13.86 2.29 3.88
C GLY A 58 13.06 3.59 3.99
N ASP A 59 11.75 3.51 3.82
CA ASP A 59 10.91 4.70 3.98
C ASP A 59 11.04 5.21 5.41
N HIS A 60 11.26 6.51 5.55
CA HIS A 60 11.49 7.14 6.84
C HIS A 60 10.72 8.44 6.90
N LEU A 61 9.81 8.54 7.86
CA LEU A 61 9.00 9.73 8.09
C LEU A 61 9.17 10.20 9.54
N THR A 62 9.28 11.51 9.71
CA THR A 62 9.14 12.20 10.99
C THR A 62 7.79 12.91 11.00
N VAL A 63 6.97 12.62 12.01
CA VAL A 63 5.62 13.17 12.19
C VAL A 63 5.60 14.02 13.44
N VAL A 64 5.38 15.32 13.29
CA VAL A 64 5.23 16.26 14.42
C VAL A 64 3.76 16.61 14.57
N VAL A 65 3.13 16.16 15.65
CA VAL A 65 1.71 16.43 15.95
C VAL A 65 1.59 17.46 17.07
N ARG A 66 0.65 18.41 16.91
CA ARG A 66 0.36 19.46 17.89
C ARG A 66 -1.13 19.69 18.05
N ARG A 67 -1.59 20.00 19.26
CA ARG A 67 -2.98 20.34 19.62
C ARG A 67 -4.00 19.26 19.24
N ALA A 68 -3.58 18.00 19.21
CA ALA A 68 -4.41 16.83 19.01
C ALA A 68 -5.02 16.27 20.32
N GLY A 69 -4.59 16.81 21.46
CA GLY A 69 -5.04 16.41 22.79
C GLY A 69 -4.04 15.50 23.51
N ASP A 70 -4.33 15.19 24.77
CA ASP A 70 -3.40 14.48 25.66
C ASP A 70 -2.99 13.12 25.08
N GLY A 71 -1.68 12.86 25.08
CA GLY A 71 -1.08 11.61 24.60
C GLY A 71 -1.01 11.45 23.07
N LYS A 72 -1.48 12.44 22.29
CA LYS A 72 -1.45 12.42 20.81
C LYS A 72 -0.47 13.43 20.21
N ASP A 73 -0.05 14.42 20.99
CA ASP A 73 0.96 15.39 20.60
C ASP A 73 2.37 14.81 20.79
N GLY A 74 3.29 15.18 19.90
CA GLY A 74 4.67 14.71 19.99
C GLY A 74 5.37 14.68 18.64
N THR A 75 6.59 14.15 18.65
CA THR A 75 7.36 13.82 17.44
C THR A 75 7.52 12.31 17.37
N TYR A 76 7.12 11.74 16.25
CA TYR A 76 7.12 10.31 16.01
C TYR A 76 7.97 9.97 14.80
N GLU A 77 8.83 8.98 14.95
CA GLU A 77 9.64 8.42 13.89
C GLU A 77 8.94 7.16 13.38
N LEU A 78 8.81 7.06 12.06
CA LEU A 78 8.29 5.89 11.38
C LEU A 78 9.31 5.42 10.36
N PHE A 79 9.77 4.19 10.51
CA PHE A 79 10.53 3.48 9.49
C PHE A 79 9.64 2.41 8.89
N CYS A 80 9.71 2.22 7.58
CA CYS A 80 9.12 1.09 6.88
C CYS A 80 10.18 0.38 6.04
N HIS A 81 10.04 -0.94 5.91
CA HIS A 81 10.98 -1.81 5.19
C HIS A 81 12.41 -1.84 5.79
N PRO A 82 12.60 -2.25 7.06
CA PRO A 82 11.64 -2.87 7.97
C PRO A 82 10.86 -1.86 8.83
N ASP A 83 9.70 -2.29 9.36
CA ASP A 83 8.86 -1.45 10.21
C ASP A 83 9.47 -1.17 11.60
N GLY A 84 9.37 0.08 12.06
CA GLY A 84 9.89 0.48 13.37
C GLY A 84 9.80 1.98 13.65
N GLY A 85 10.49 2.41 14.71
CA GLY A 85 10.50 3.81 15.17
C GLY A 85 9.65 4.02 16.42
N SER A 86 9.43 5.30 16.76
CA SER A 86 8.66 5.70 17.95
C SER A 86 7.16 5.88 17.67
N HIS A 87 6.72 5.70 16.42
CA HIS A 87 5.30 5.74 16.07
C HIS A 87 4.50 4.68 16.86
N PRO A 88 3.28 4.99 17.38
CA PRO A 88 2.52 4.06 18.23
C PRO A 88 2.14 2.73 17.58
N ASP A 89 2.00 2.71 16.26
CA ASP A 89 1.73 1.49 15.47
C ASP A 89 2.52 1.52 14.15
N PRO A 90 3.82 1.17 14.15
CA PRO A 90 4.64 1.24 12.95
C PRO A 90 4.13 0.28 11.86
N ALA A 91 3.90 -0.98 12.21
CA ALA A 91 3.48 -2.02 11.28
C ALA A 91 2.11 -1.72 10.62
N GLY A 92 1.13 -1.26 11.40
CA GLY A 92 -0.18 -0.87 10.86
C GLY A 92 -0.09 0.36 9.96
N THR A 93 0.76 1.32 10.32
CA THR A 93 0.96 2.55 9.53
C THR A 93 1.65 2.29 8.21
N CYS A 94 2.74 1.51 8.20
CA CYS A 94 3.41 1.11 6.97
C CYS A 94 2.44 0.43 6.01
N ARG A 95 1.69 -0.57 6.51
CA ARG A 95 0.68 -1.28 5.70
C ARG A 95 -0.38 -0.34 5.11
N ALA A 96 -0.83 0.65 5.89
CA ALA A 96 -1.82 1.62 5.42
C ALA A 96 -1.26 2.52 4.31
N LEU A 97 -0.06 3.08 4.52
CA LEU A 97 0.60 3.93 3.53
C LEU A 97 0.94 3.15 2.26
N ASP A 98 1.41 1.90 2.37
CA ASP A 98 1.65 1.02 1.22
C ASP A 98 0.37 0.80 0.41
N GLY A 99 -0.74 0.50 1.09
CA GLY A 99 -2.04 0.26 0.45
C GLY A 99 -2.63 1.50 -0.23
N GLN A 100 -2.23 2.70 0.19
CA GLN A 100 -2.67 3.97 -0.39
C GLN A 100 -1.74 4.46 -1.50
N THR A 101 -0.48 4.00 -1.50
CA THR A 101 0.53 4.45 -2.45
C THR A 101 0.21 3.94 -3.85
N GLN A 102 0.15 4.88 -4.80
CA GLN A 102 -0.09 4.60 -6.21
C GLN A 102 1.06 5.19 -7.01
N TRP A 103 1.67 4.37 -7.88
CA TRP A 103 2.76 4.82 -8.75
C TRP A 103 2.36 6.05 -9.56
N GLY A 104 3.21 7.08 -9.54
CA GLY A 104 2.98 8.34 -10.25
C GLY A 104 2.00 9.30 -9.57
N ARG A 105 1.47 8.95 -8.39
CA ARG A 105 0.66 9.86 -7.56
C ARG A 105 1.37 10.15 -6.25
N ASP A 106 1.17 11.36 -5.77
CA ASP A 106 1.72 11.78 -4.48
C ASP A 106 0.74 11.46 -3.35
N THR A 107 1.10 10.49 -2.51
CA THR A 107 0.32 10.10 -1.33
C THR A 107 0.13 11.27 -0.35
N PHE A 108 1.10 12.18 -0.27
CA PHE A 108 1.13 13.30 0.67
C PHE A 108 0.65 14.62 0.06
N ALA A 109 0.17 14.61 -1.20
CA ALA A 109 -0.26 15.82 -1.91
C ALA A 109 -1.27 16.65 -1.09
N PRO A 110 -1.18 17.99 -1.17
CA PRO A 110 -2.15 18.88 -0.54
C PRO A 110 -3.52 18.77 -1.21
N VAL A 111 -4.54 19.33 -0.56
CA VAL A 111 -5.83 19.54 -1.22
C VAL A 111 -5.63 20.52 -2.39
N PRO A 112 -6.15 20.22 -3.60
CA PRO A 112 -6.08 21.15 -4.72
C PRO A 112 -6.74 22.49 -4.37
N PRO A 113 -6.16 23.64 -4.75
CA PRO A 113 -6.64 24.96 -4.31
C PRO A 113 -8.08 25.27 -4.73
N ASP A 114 -8.55 24.70 -5.84
CA ASP A 114 -9.90 24.91 -6.38
C ASP A 114 -10.91 23.86 -5.90
N SER A 115 -10.59 23.10 -4.84
CA SER A 115 -11.50 22.11 -4.27
C SER A 115 -12.70 22.78 -3.60
N VAL A 116 -13.89 22.25 -3.86
CA VAL A 116 -15.11 22.70 -3.16
C VAL A 116 -15.19 21.99 -1.82
N CYS A 117 -14.89 22.74 -0.75
CA CYS A 117 -14.80 22.22 0.62
C CYS A 117 -15.88 22.83 1.51
N THR A 118 -16.40 22.04 2.45
CA THR A 118 -17.28 22.58 3.49
C THR A 118 -16.46 23.43 4.47
N MET A 119 -17.04 24.51 4.99
CA MET A 119 -16.38 25.37 5.99
C MET A 119 -16.54 24.84 7.43
N ILE A 120 -16.55 23.52 7.59
CA ILE A 120 -16.65 22.87 8.89
C ILE A 120 -15.26 22.84 9.51
N TYR A 121 -15.14 23.45 10.69
CA TYR A 121 -13.90 23.44 11.45
C TYR A 121 -13.80 22.17 12.31
N GLY A 122 -12.76 21.37 12.08
CA GLY A 122 -12.54 20.06 12.71
C GLY A 122 -11.64 20.09 13.95
N GLY A 123 -11.34 21.28 14.47
CA GLY A 123 -10.53 21.48 15.67
C GLY A 123 -9.11 22.01 15.39
N PRO A 124 -8.34 22.26 16.46
CA PRO A 124 -7.05 22.93 16.37
C PRO A 124 -5.91 22.05 15.84
N ALA A 125 -6.05 20.73 15.83
CA ALA A 125 -4.94 19.83 15.57
C ALA A 125 -4.21 20.13 14.25
N THR A 126 -2.88 20.06 14.30
CA THR A 126 -1.98 20.21 13.16
C THR A 126 -0.93 19.13 13.19
N ALA A 127 -0.46 18.71 12.03
CA ALA A 127 0.68 17.83 11.90
C ALA A 127 1.60 18.27 10.77
N HIS A 128 2.90 18.02 10.93
CA HIS A 128 3.91 18.24 9.90
C HIS A 128 4.64 16.91 9.68
N VAL A 129 4.66 16.45 8.43
CA VAL A 129 5.26 15.18 8.03
C VAL A 129 6.41 15.45 7.09
N THR A 130 7.60 15.00 7.45
CA THR A 130 8.81 15.11 6.62
C THR A 130 9.50 13.78 6.44
N GLY A 131 10.35 13.66 5.42
CA GLY A 131 11.22 12.51 5.24
C GLY A 131 11.22 11.99 3.81
N THR A 132 11.23 10.67 3.64
CA THR A 132 11.21 9.99 2.34
C THR A 132 10.19 8.87 2.34
N TRP A 133 9.37 8.81 1.29
CA TRP A 133 8.39 7.75 1.07
C TRP A 133 8.39 7.32 -0.40
N ALA A 134 8.51 6.02 -0.66
CA ALA A 134 8.57 5.43 -2.00
C ALA A 134 9.60 6.12 -2.91
N GLY A 135 10.77 6.45 -2.35
CA GLY A 135 11.86 7.14 -3.05
C GLY A 135 11.61 8.63 -3.36
N ARG A 136 10.55 9.23 -2.80
CA ARG A 136 10.23 10.66 -2.97
C ARG A 136 10.37 11.41 -1.65
N PRO A 137 10.93 12.63 -1.66
CA PRO A 137 10.94 13.47 -0.48
C PRO A 137 9.50 13.84 -0.10
N VAL A 138 9.24 13.89 1.21
CA VAL A 138 7.97 14.30 1.80
C VAL A 138 8.22 15.55 2.63
N ASP A 139 7.39 16.56 2.43
CA ASP A 139 7.24 17.74 3.27
C ASP A 139 5.77 18.17 3.15
N ALA A 140 4.97 17.87 4.17
CA ALA A 140 3.53 18.02 4.12
C ALA A 140 2.96 18.49 5.46
N ASP A 141 2.27 19.62 5.43
CA ASP A 141 1.45 20.10 6.53
C ASP A 141 0.03 19.55 6.45
N TYR A 142 -0.56 19.32 7.63
CA TYR A 142 -1.93 18.90 7.82
C TYR A 142 -2.58 19.79 8.87
N ASP A 143 -3.80 20.24 8.57
CA ASP A 143 -4.68 20.90 9.51
C ASP A 143 -6.10 20.34 9.40
N ARG A 144 -7.03 20.94 10.13
CA ARG A 144 -8.45 20.54 10.15
C ARG A 144 -9.35 21.77 9.98
N SER A 145 -8.92 22.74 9.18
CA SER A 145 -9.58 24.04 9.01
C SER A 145 -10.90 23.99 8.24
N ASN A 146 -11.07 22.98 7.38
CA ASN A 146 -12.24 22.79 6.53
C ASN A 146 -12.48 21.29 6.24
N GLY A 147 -13.58 20.95 5.57
CA GLY A 147 -13.97 19.56 5.30
C GLY A 147 -12.98 18.76 4.45
N CYS A 148 -12.28 19.40 3.52
CA CYS A 148 -11.27 18.71 2.70
C CYS A 148 -10.02 18.39 3.52
N GLU A 149 -9.59 19.31 4.38
CA GLU A 149 -8.43 19.09 5.25
C GLU A 149 -8.73 18.06 6.33
N ILE A 150 -9.95 18.05 6.88
CA ILE A 150 -10.41 16.95 7.76
C ILE A 150 -10.35 15.61 7.03
N GLY A 151 -10.90 15.54 5.81
CA GLY A 151 -10.85 14.31 5.02
C GLY A 151 -9.44 13.90 4.59
N ARG A 152 -8.51 14.85 4.44
CA ARG A 152 -7.09 14.58 4.19
C ARG A 152 -6.40 14.05 5.44
N TRP A 153 -6.65 14.64 6.61
CA TRP A 153 -6.18 14.13 7.89
C TRP A 153 -6.65 12.69 8.12
N ASP A 154 -7.95 12.44 7.96
CA ASP A 154 -8.57 11.16 8.26
C ASP A 154 -8.06 10.03 7.34
N ARG A 155 -7.74 10.35 6.08
CA ARG A 155 -7.08 9.40 5.16
C ARG A 155 -5.68 9.01 5.61
N MET A 156 -4.99 9.86 6.37
CA MET A 156 -3.65 9.54 6.87
C MET A 156 -3.70 8.80 8.21
N VAL A 157 -4.86 8.44 8.76
CA VAL A 157 -4.92 7.54 9.93
C VAL A 157 -4.57 6.11 9.46
N PRO A 158 -3.58 5.43 10.06
CA PRO A 158 -3.04 5.67 11.41
C PRO A 158 -1.71 6.43 11.51
N LEU A 159 -1.11 6.94 10.42
CA LEU A 159 0.08 7.82 10.48
C LEU A 159 -0.18 9.07 11.32
N LEU A 160 -1.38 9.64 11.21
CA LEU A 160 -1.86 10.69 12.08
C LEU A 160 -2.80 10.11 13.14
N PRO A 161 -2.89 10.71 14.33
CA PRO A 161 -3.79 10.21 15.36
C PRO A 161 -5.25 10.37 14.93
N GLY A 162 -6.06 9.36 15.23
CA GLY A 162 -7.50 9.44 15.08
C GLY A 162 -8.11 10.40 16.09
N LEU A 163 -8.81 11.43 15.62
CA LEU A 163 -9.42 12.47 16.47
C LEU A 163 -10.96 12.38 16.55
N GLY A 164 -11.56 11.39 15.87
CA GLY A 164 -12.99 11.35 15.61
C GLY A 164 -13.38 12.29 14.47
N SER A 165 -14.42 11.91 13.72
CA SER A 165 -15.04 12.79 12.73
C SER A 165 -16.01 13.72 13.47
N ALA A 166 -16.05 14.99 13.06
CA ALA A 166 -17.07 15.94 13.51
C ALA A 166 -18.44 15.60 12.90
#